data_AF-A0A0M8PK59-F1
#
_entry.id   AF-A0A0M8PK59-F1
#
_cell.length_a   1.000
_cell.length_b   1.000
_cell.length_c   1.000
_cell.angle_alpha   90.00
_cell.angle_beta   90.00
_cell.angle_gamma   90.00
#
_symmetry.space_group_name_H-M   'P 1'
#
loop_
_entity.id
_entity.type
_entity.pdbx_description
1 polymer ?
#
loop_
_entity_poly.entity_id
_entity_poly.type
_entity_poly.pdbx_seq_one_letter_code
_entity_poly.pdbx_strand_id
1 'polypeptide(L)' 'MAGKARVHELAKELGVTSKELLARLKEQGEFVKSASSTVEPPVARRLRESFAKANGDGSAPSAAAPKPGAP' A
#
# COMPACT_ATOMS: atom_id res chain seq x y z
N MET A 1 -7.11 19.44 9.37
CA MET A 1 -5.98 19.10 8.48
C MET A 1 -6.11 17.64 8.07
N ALA A 2 -6.79 17.36 6.97
CA ALA A 2 -7.01 16.02 6.45
C ALA A 2 -6.27 15.92 5.10
N GLY A 3 -5.61 14.81 4.82
CA GLY A 3 -5.14 14.57 3.45
C GLY A 3 -4.00 13.58 3.28
N LYS A 4 -3.41 13.06 4.35
CA LYS A 4 -2.24 12.17 4.23
C LYS A 4 -2.41 10.98 5.16
N ALA A 5 -2.50 9.79 4.56
CA ALA A 5 -2.54 8.54 5.31
C ALA A 5 -1.25 8.39 6.12
N ARG A 6 -1.39 8.19 7.43
CA ARG A 6 -0.25 7.96 8.31
C ARG A 6 0.15 6.50 8.22
N VAL A 7 1.43 6.20 8.45
CA VAL A 7 1.98 4.84 8.43
C VAL A 7 1.21 3.91 9.39
N HIS A 8 0.85 4.37 10.59
CA HIS A 8 0.10 3.55 11.54
C HIS A 8 -1.33 3.22 11.08
N GLU A 9 -2.00 4.11 10.35
CA GLU A 9 -3.34 3.84 9.82
C GLU A 9 -3.27 2.84 8.66
N LEU A 10 -2.27 3.01 7.77
CA LEU A 10 -1.99 2.04 6.71
C LEU A 10 -1.66 0.65 7.24
N ALA A 11 -0.87 0.58 8.31
CA ALA A 11 -0.51 -0.68 8.95
C ALA A 11 -1.76 -1.39 9.50
N LYS A 12 -2.66 -0.66 10.17
CA LYS A 12 -3.93 -1.20 10.68
C LYS A 12 -4.86 -1.66 9.57
N GLU A 13 -5.02 -0.86 8.51
CA GLU A 13 -5.86 -1.23 7.36
C GLU A 13 -5.37 -2.50 6.65
N LEU A 14 -4.06 -2.67 6.57
CA LEU A 14 -3.43 -3.83 5.94
C LEU A 14 -3.27 -5.02 6.89
N GLY A 15 -3.59 -4.88 8.18
CA GLY A 15 -3.42 -5.93 9.18
C GLY A 15 -1.96 -6.28 9.47
N VAL A 16 -1.01 -5.38 9.17
CA VAL A 16 0.43 -5.59 9.37
C VAL A 16 0.96 -4.75 10.51
N THR A 17 2.11 -5.14 11.07
CA THR A 17 2.72 -4.37 12.15
C THR A 17 3.36 -3.08 11.60
N SER A 18 3.33 -2.00 12.39
CA SER A 18 4.08 -0.77 12.05
C SER A 18 5.55 -1.06 11.75
N LYS A 19 6.13 -2.08 12.39
CA LYS A 19 7.52 -2.48 12.21
C LYS A 19 7.77 -3.12 10.83
N GLU A 20 6.88 -3.99 10.36
CA GLU A 20 6.94 -4.54 8.99
C GLU A 20 6.74 -3.46 7.93
N LEU A 21 5.76 -2.57 8.13
CA LEU A 21 5.50 -1.51 7.16
C LEU A 21 6.70 -0.54 7.04
N LEU A 22 7.34 -0.21 8.18
CA LEU A 22 8.57 0.58 8.23
C LEU A 22 9.75 -0.14 7.56
N ALA A 23 9.89 -1.46 7.75
CA ALA A 23 10.93 -2.25 7.10
C ALA A 23 10.76 -2.24 5.57
N ARG A 24 9.52 -2.44 5.07
CA ARG A 24 9.23 -2.36 3.63
C ARG A 24 9.47 -0.98 3.05
N LEU A 25 9.07 0.08 3.76
CA LEU A 25 9.39 1.46 3.38
C LEU A 25 10.90 1.67 3.22
N LYS A 26 11.67 1.15 4.18
CA LYS A 26 13.14 1.21 4.17
C LYS A 26 13.76 0.42 3.01
N GLU A 27 13.24 -0.76 2.68
CA GLU A 27 13.69 -1.55 1.52
C GLU A 27 13.45 -0.81 0.19
N GLN A 28 12.39 -0.01 0.11
CA GLN A 28 12.08 0.81 -1.07
C GLN A 28 12.88 2.12 -1.15
N GLY A 29 13.77 2.37 -0.19
CA GLY A 29 14.58 3.59 -0.12
C GLY A 29 13.90 4.77 0.59
N GLU A 30 12.69 4.56 1.14
CA GLU A 30 11.90 5.61 1.76
C GLU A 30 11.99 5.56 3.29
N PHE A 31 12.76 6.48 3.87
CA PHE A 31 12.98 6.55 5.31
C PHE A 31 11.96 7.44 6.00
N VAL A 32 10.94 6.84 6.61
CA VAL A 32 10.00 7.58 7.47
C VAL A 32 10.50 7.60 8.93
N LYS A 33 10.28 8.73 9.60
CA LYS A 33 10.87 9.01 10.93
C LYS A 33 10.12 8.35 12.09
N SER A 34 8.82 8.09 11.92
CA SER A 34 7.97 7.42 12.92
C SER A 34 6.66 6.93 12.28
N ALA A 35 5.93 6.04 12.94
CA ALA A 35 4.61 5.58 12.50
C ALA A 35 3.56 6.71 12.42
N SER A 36 3.85 7.86 13.04
CA SER A 36 3.05 9.09 12.92
C SER A 36 3.47 9.99 11.75
N SER A 37 4.51 9.63 10.99
CA SER A 37 4.84 10.33 9.74
C SER A 37 3.83 9.98 8.64
N THR A 38 3.58 10.95 7.78
CA THR A 38 2.79 10.80 6.56
C THR A 38 3.65 10.24 5.45
N VAL A 39 3.12 9.28 4.70
CA VAL A 39 3.76 8.75 3.49
C VAL A 39 3.20 9.40 2.25
N GLU A 40 4.04 9.51 1.22
CA GLU A 40 3.62 10.03 -0.07
C GLU A 40 2.57 9.08 -0.70
N PRO A 41 1.54 9.63 -1.37
CA PRO A 41 0.50 8.84 -2.02
C PRO A 41 1.02 7.68 -2.90
N PRO A 42 2.03 7.86 -3.77
CA PRO A 42 2.57 6.75 -4.57
C PRO A 42 3.25 5.66 -3.72
N VAL A 43 3.85 6.00 -2.58
CA VAL A 43 4.53 5.05 -1.70
C VAL A 43 3.51 4.21 -0.93
N ALA A 44 2.48 4.85 -0.37
CA ALA A 44 1.36 4.16 0.26
C ALA A 44 0.66 3.20 -0.70
N ARG A 45 0.47 3.62 -1.95
CA ARG A 45 -0.10 2.77 -3.01
C ARG A 45 0.79 1.56 -3.30
N ARG A 46 2.09 1.75 -3.48
CA ARG A 46 3.06 0.65 -3.70
C ARG A 46 3.08 -0.35 -2.55
N LEU A 47 2.99 0.12 -1.30
CA LEU A 47 2.91 -0.75 -0.13
C LEU A 47 1.60 -1.53 -0.11
N ARG A 48 0.46 -0.86 -0.26
CA ARG A 48 -0.84 -1.53 -0.35
C ARG A 48 -0.85 -2.56 -1.48
N GLU A 49 -0.33 -2.24 -2.66
CA GLU A 49 -0.21 -3.16 -3.79
C GLU A 49 0.73 -4.35 -3.47
N SER A 50 1.87 -4.10 -2.84
CA SER A 50 2.84 -5.15 -2.46
C SER A 50 2.26 -6.11 -1.40
N PHE A 51 1.55 -5.58 -0.39
CA PHE A 51 0.93 -6.37 0.66
C PHE A 51 -0.37 -7.06 0.21
N ALA A 52 -1.16 -6.43 -0.67
CA ALA A 52 -2.31 -7.05 -1.30
C ALA A 52 -1.88 -8.20 -2.23
N LYS A 53 -0.78 -8.03 -2.98
CA LYS A 53 -0.18 -9.10 -3.79
C LYS A 53 0.42 -10.23 -2.95
N ALA A 54 0.83 -9.95 -1.71
CA ALA A 54 1.36 -10.96 -0.79
C ALA A 54 0.27 -11.77 -0.06
N ASN A 55 -0.93 -11.20 0.14
CA ASN A 55 -2.05 -11.87 0.83
C ASN A 55 -3.16 -12.36 -0.11
N GLY A 56 -3.13 -11.95 -1.37
CA GLY A 56 -4.05 -12.40 -2.41
C GLY A 56 -3.28 -13.16 -3.49
N ASP A 57 -3.53 -14.47 -3.56
CA ASP A 57 -3.56 -15.18 -4.84
C ASP A 57 -4.22 -14.28 -5.91
N GLY A 58 -3.62 -14.24 -7.10
CA GLY A 58 -3.75 -13.15 -8.05
C GLY A 58 -5.15 -12.61 -8.27
N SER A 59 -5.37 -11.33 -7.93
CA SER A 59 -6.35 -10.50 -8.62
C SER A 59 -5.91 -9.04 -8.56
N ALA A 60 -5.42 -8.59 -9.72
CA ALA A 60 -5.19 -7.21 -10.04
C ALA A 60 -6.42 -6.34 -9.71
N PRO A 61 -6.26 -5.03 -9.47
CA PRO A 61 -7.32 -4.13 -9.84
C PRO A 61 -7.39 -4.17 -11.37
N SER A 62 -8.32 -5.00 -11.86
CA SER A 62 -8.88 -4.84 -13.20
C SER A 62 -9.44 -3.42 -13.26
N ALA A 63 -8.64 -2.52 -13.81
CA ALA A 63 -9.04 -1.16 -14.16
C ALA A 63 -8.33 -0.75 -15.46
N ALA A 64 -8.40 -1.62 -16.47
CA ALA A 64 -8.38 -1.28 -17.89
C ALA A 64 -8.55 -2.55 -18.75
N ALA A 65 -9.69 -3.22 -18.63
CA ALA A 65 -10.17 -4.09 -19.70
C ALA A 65 -11.61 -3.67 -20.01
N PRO A 66 -11.86 -2.86 -21.06
CA PRO A 66 -13.20 -2.79 -21.59
C PRO A 66 -13.44 -4.14 -22.29
N LYS A 67 -14.18 -5.00 -21.58
CA LYS A 67 -15.12 -6.02 -22.07
C LYS A 67 -14.73 -6.74 -23.38
N PRO A 68 -14.41 -8.05 -23.37
CA PRO A 68 -14.57 -8.84 -24.58
C PRO A 68 -16.08 -8.99 -24.80
N GLY A 69 -16.64 -8.13 -25.65
CA GLY A 69 -17.92 -8.40 -26.29
C GLY A 69 -17.72 -9.53 -27.29
N ALA A 70 -18.10 -10.74 -26.90
CA ALA A 70 -18.52 -11.80 -27.81
C ALA A 70 -19.96 -11.50 -28.29
N PRO A 71 -20.52 -12.17 -29.32
CA PRO A 71 -19.98 -13.21 -30.21
C PRO A 71 -19.50 -12.71 -31.58
#